data_AF-A0A350Y6I7-F1
#
_entry.id   AF-A0A350Y6I7-F1
#
_cell.length_a   1.000
_cell.length_b   1.000
_cell.length_c   1.000
_cell.angle_alpha   90.00
_cell.angle_beta   90.00
_cell.angle_gamma   90.00
#
_symmetry.space_group_name_H-M   'P 1'
#
loop_
_entity.id
_entity.type
_entity.pdbx_description
1 polymer ?
#
loop_
_entity_poly.entity_id
_entity_poly.type
_entity_poly.pdbx_seq_one_letter_code
_entity_poly.pdbx_strand_id
1 'polypeptide(L)'
;MLKLTYTENSFYLERLAGSLEEWVTTRVLLALRAGSTLHVEASTASFLLSADLPQLADLEKAVRQQQVEGISLSICDVEYVEVSLKGTWMTSNPEGEEGVFVVSLSERTEFFLCKLWQESQAYVSATQD
;
A
#
# COMPACT_ATOMS: atom_id res chain seq x y z
N MET A 1 10.33 3.30 1.63
CA MET A 1 9.24 2.91 0.71
C MET A 1 8.20 2.06 1.42
N LEU A 2 6.98 2.04 0.92
CA LEU A 2 5.94 1.09 1.33
C LEU A 2 5.91 -0.11 0.39
N LYS A 3 5.63 -1.27 0.96
CA LYS A 3 5.30 -2.50 0.24
C LYS A 3 3.92 -2.99 0.69
N LEU A 4 3.05 -3.17 -0.29
CA LEU A 4 1.72 -3.73 -0.13
C LEU A 4 1.74 -5.13 -0.76
N THR A 5 1.31 -6.14 -0.01
CA THR A 5 1.25 -7.53 -0.49
C THR A 5 -0.21 -7.97 -0.49
N TYR A 6 -0.72 -8.29 -1.67
CA TYR A 6 -2.05 -8.84 -1.88
C TYR A 6 -1.92 -10.33 -2.12
N THR A 7 -2.65 -11.09 -1.32
CA THR A 7 -2.80 -12.54 -1.44
C THR A 7 -4.29 -12.84 -1.50
N GLU A 8 -4.67 -14.05 -1.91
CA GLU A 8 -6.07 -14.48 -2.02
C GLU A 8 -6.91 -14.12 -0.79
N ASN A 9 -6.35 -14.29 0.41
CA ASN A 9 -7.10 -14.18 1.67
C ASN A 9 -6.55 -13.14 2.64
N SER A 10 -5.56 -12.34 2.24
CA SER A 10 -4.89 -11.42 3.17
C SER A 10 -4.21 -10.26 2.46
N PHE A 11 -4.08 -9.17 3.20
CA PHE A 11 -3.36 -7.98 2.82
C PHE A 11 -2.31 -7.64 3.89
N TYR A 12 -1.12 -7.25 3.45
CA TYR A 12 -0.05 -6.81 4.35
C TYR A 12 0.56 -5.50 3.87
N LEU A 13 0.71 -4.54 4.77
CA LEU A 13 1.44 -3.30 4.55
C LEU A 13 2.69 -3.25 5.43
N GLU A 14 3.84 -3.06 4.81
CA GLU A 14 5.12 -2.92 5.52
C GLU A 14 5.93 -1.73 4.98
N ARG A 15 6.74 -1.13 5.85
CA ARG A 15 7.71 -0.11 5.46
C ARG A 15 9.07 -0.77 5.27
N LEU A 16 9.65 -0.56 4.10
CA LEU A 16 10.96 -1.09 3.73
C LEU A 16 11.99 0.03 3.66
N ALA A 17 13.20 -0.29 4.13
CA ALA A 17 14.39 0.53 3.91
C ALA A 17 14.98 0.26 2.51
N GLY A 18 15.69 1.26 1.98
CA GLY A 18 16.33 1.19 0.67
C GLY A 18 15.51 1.84 -0.45
N SER A 19 16.07 1.81 -1.66
CA SER A 19 15.45 2.45 -2.83
C SER A 19 14.43 1.53 -3.51
N LEU A 20 13.39 2.14 -4.07
CA LEU A 20 12.40 1.42 -4.89
C LEU A 20 13.06 0.81 -6.13
N GLU A 21 13.95 1.55 -6.79
CA GLU A 21 14.62 1.11 -8.01
C GLU A 21 15.50 -0.13 -7.79
N GLU A 22 16.34 -0.14 -6.73
CA GLU A 22 17.17 -1.31 -6.42
C GLU A 22 16.30 -2.52 -6.06
N TRP A 23 15.21 -2.28 -5.32
CA TRP A 23 14.30 -3.33 -4.87
C TRP A 23 13.56 -3.99 -6.04
N VAL A 24 13.09 -3.19 -7.00
CA VAL A 24 12.44 -3.68 -8.23
C VAL A 24 13.47 -4.39 -9.12
N THR A 25 14.61 -3.75 -9.38
CA THR A 25 15.68 -4.31 -10.22
C THR A 25 16.16 -5.68 -9.72
N THR A 26 16.34 -5.83 -8.40
CA THR A 26 16.76 -7.10 -7.79
C THR A 26 15.78 -8.24 -8.12
N ARG A 27 14.47 -7.96 -8.12
CA ARG A 27 13.44 -8.97 -8.38
C ARG A 27 13.29 -9.29 -9.85
N VAL A 28 13.41 -8.29 -10.72
CA VAL A 28 13.46 -8.51 -12.17
C VAL A 28 14.66 -9.39 -12.52
N LEU A 29 15.84 -9.10 -11.98
CA LEU A 29 17.04 -9.91 -12.21
C LEU A 29 16.89 -11.34 -11.67
N LEU A 30 16.28 -11.51 -10.50
CA LEU A 30 16.00 -12.83 -9.95
C LEU A 30 15.07 -13.63 -10.87
N ALA A 31 13.97 -13.03 -11.32
CA ALA A 31 13.01 -13.67 -12.21
C ALA A 31 13.65 -14.11 -13.54
N LEU A 32 14.46 -13.24 -14.15
CA LEU A 32 15.22 -13.55 -15.35
C LEU A 32 16.17 -14.75 -15.15
N ARG A 33 16.90 -14.77 -14.03
CA ARG A 33 17.83 -15.88 -13.71
C ARG A 33 17.10 -17.19 -13.40
N ALA A 34 15.92 -17.10 -12.80
CA ALA A 34 15.09 -18.26 -12.49
C ALA A 34 14.33 -18.80 -13.72
N GLY A 35 14.33 -18.08 -14.85
CA GLY A 35 13.51 -18.42 -16.02
C GLY A 35 12.01 -18.26 -15.75
N SER A 36 11.63 -17.44 -14.77
CA SER A 36 10.23 -17.17 -14.41
C SER A 36 9.77 -15.83 -14.97
N THR A 37 8.50 -15.72 -15.35
CA THR A 37 7.91 -14.46 -15.78
C THR A 37 7.57 -13.59 -14.57
N LEU A 38 7.95 -12.31 -14.62
CA LEU A 38 7.54 -11.28 -13.68
C LEU A 38 7.02 -10.08 -14.47
N HIS A 39 5.74 -9.77 -14.30
CA HIS A 39 5.12 -8.57 -14.84
C HIS A 39 5.41 -7.40 -13.91
N VAL A 40 5.78 -6.26 -14.48
CA VAL A 40 6.08 -5.02 -13.76
C VAL A 40 5.43 -3.86 -14.50
N GLU A 41 4.61 -3.07 -13.82
CA GLU A 41 3.93 -1.94 -14.43
C GLU A 41 3.75 -0.76 -13.47
N ALA A 42 3.64 0.44 -14.03
CA ALA A 42 3.17 1.60 -13.29
C ALA A 42 1.64 1.49 -13.13
N SER A 43 1.16 1.51 -11.89
CA SER A 43 -0.24 1.26 -11.58
C SER A 43 -0.69 2.00 -10.32
N THR A 44 -1.91 1.73 -9.87
CA THR A 44 -2.47 2.20 -8.60
C THR A 44 -2.87 1.00 -7.76
N ALA A 45 -2.64 1.04 -6.45
CA ALA A 45 -3.09 0.02 -5.51
C ALA A 45 -3.79 0.69 -4.31
N SER A 46 -4.80 0.02 -3.78
CA SER A 46 -5.65 0.53 -2.69
C SER A 46 -5.66 -0.37 -1.47
N PHE A 47 -5.76 0.21 -0.29
CA PHE A 47 -6.03 -0.52 0.95
C PHE A 47 -7.02 0.24 1.82
N LEU A 48 -7.65 -0.47 2.75
CA LEU A 48 -8.69 0.08 3.61
C LEU A 48 -8.13 0.47 4.98
N LEU A 49 -8.64 1.58 5.51
CA LEU A 49 -8.49 2.03 6.88
C LEU A 49 -9.86 2.15 7.52
N SER A 50 -9.99 1.84 8.80
CA SER A 50 -11.22 2.09 9.56
C SER A 50 -11.51 3.58 9.61
N ALA A 51 -12.76 3.95 9.32
CA ALA A 51 -13.25 5.33 9.34
C ALA A 51 -13.24 5.95 10.75
N ASP A 52 -13.26 5.11 11.79
CA ASP A 52 -13.29 5.55 13.19
C ASP A 52 -11.92 5.91 13.77
N LEU A 53 -10.84 5.78 12.98
CA LEU A 53 -9.50 6.13 13.43
C LEU A 53 -9.41 7.65 13.72
N PRO A 54 -9.11 8.06 14.96
CA PRO A 54 -9.01 9.49 15.31
C PRO A 54 -8.03 10.28 14.45
N GLN A 55 -6.95 9.62 14.02
CA GLN A 55 -5.86 10.21 13.25
C GLN A 55 -6.15 10.25 11.74
N LEU A 56 -7.28 9.69 11.27
CA LEU A 56 -7.66 9.73 9.85
C LEU A 56 -7.90 11.16 9.37
N ALA A 57 -8.48 12.01 10.22
CA ALA A 57 -8.66 13.44 9.92
C ALA A 57 -7.33 14.17 9.66
N ASP A 58 -6.23 13.72 10.29
CA ASP A 58 -4.90 14.29 10.04
C ASP A 58 -4.32 13.81 8.71
N LEU A 59 -4.63 12.57 8.29
CA LEU A 59 -4.29 12.09 6.94
C LEU A 59 -5.04 12.88 5.88
N GLU A 60 -6.34 13.11 6.05
CA GLU A 60 -7.15 13.90 5.11
C GLU A 60 -6.61 15.32 4.97
N LYS A 61 -6.29 15.97 6.09
CA LYS A 61 -5.67 17.30 6.07
C LYS A 61 -4.33 17.27 5.36
N ALA A 62 -3.46 16.29 5.64
CA ALA A 62 -2.16 16.18 5.00
C ALA A 62 -2.29 16.01 3.48
N VAL A 63 -3.16 15.10 3.01
CA VAL A 63 -3.39 14.86 1.57
C VAL A 63 -3.94 16.11 0.89
N ARG A 64 -4.92 16.80 1.49
CA ARG A 64 -5.54 18.01 0.91
C ARG A 64 -4.62 19.23 0.93
N GLN A 65 -3.89 19.45 2.02
CA GLN A 65 -3.09 20.67 2.23
C GLN A 65 -1.71 20.58 1.58
N GLN A 66 -1.08 19.40 1.58
CA GLN A 66 0.28 19.23 1.10
C GLN A 66 0.34 18.76 -0.36
N GLN A 67 -0.82 18.60 -1.01
CA GLN A 67 -0.95 18.07 -2.38
C GLN A 67 -0.01 16.87 -2.59
N VAL A 68 -0.03 15.91 -1.65
CA VAL A 68 0.87 14.76 -1.73
C VAL A 68 0.55 13.99 -3.00
N GLU A 69 1.39 14.17 -4.02
CA GLU A 69 1.18 13.53 -5.31
C GLU A 69 1.21 12.01 -5.15
N GLY A 70 0.26 11.34 -5.82
CA GLY A 70 0.18 9.89 -5.80
C GLY A 70 -0.57 9.28 -4.62
N ILE A 71 -1.27 10.08 -3.81
CA ILE A 71 -2.20 9.57 -2.77
C ILE A 71 -3.59 10.16 -2.99
N SER A 72 -4.62 9.32 -2.96
CA SER A 72 -6.02 9.75 -2.91
C SER A 72 -6.77 9.00 -1.81
N LEU A 73 -7.76 9.68 -1.24
CA LEU A 73 -8.67 9.12 -0.23
C LEU A 73 -10.08 9.13 -0.79
N SER A 74 -10.78 8.01 -0.64
CA SER A 74 -12.20 7.86 -1.00
C SER A 74 -12.95 7.22 0.16
N ILE A 75 -14.13 7.75 0.49
CA ILE A 75 -15.02 7.09 1.45
C ILE A 75 -15.59 5.86 0.72
N CYS A 76 -15.25 4.67 1.20
CA CYS A 76 -15.72 3.42 0.61
C CYS A 76 -17.14 3.13 1.11
N ASP A 77 -17.31 3.12 2.43
CA ASP A 77 -18.58 2.97 3.13
C ASP A 77 -18.55 3.69 4.50
N VAL A 78 -19.46 3.33 5.41
CA VAL A 78 -19.55 3.94 6.75
C VAL A 78 -18.43 3.49 7.69
N GLU A 79 -17.82 2.33 7.44
CA GLU A 79 -16.83 1.71 8.31
C GLU A 79 -15.40 1.90 7.79
N TYR A 80 -15.22 2.14 6.48
CA TYR A 80 -13.92 2.17 5.83
C TYR A 80 -13.71 3.37 4.89
N VAL A 81 -12.47 3.87 4.94
CA VAL A 81 -11.90 4.79 3.97
C VAL A 81 -10.86 4.06 3.15
N GLU A 82 -10.97 4.16 1.84
CA GLU A 82 -10.02 3.65 0.88
C GLU A 82 -8.87 4.64 0.68
N VAL A 83 -7.64 4.15 0.80
CA VAL A 83 -6.41 4.86 0.47
C VAL A 83 -5.84 4.28 -0.81
N SER A 84 -5.78 5.07 -1.88
CA SER A 84 -5.17 4.67 -3.16
C SER A 84 -3.82 5.34 -3.36
N LEU A 85 -2.84 4.55 -3.80
CA LEU A 85 -1.45 4.97 -4.01
C LEU A 85 -1.03 4.73 -5.46
N LYS A 86 -0.29 5.66 -6.07
CA LYS A 86 0.35 5.48 -7.39
C LYS A 86 1.77 4.97 -7.24
N GLY A 87 2.15 3.93 -7.98
CA GLY A 87 3.43 3.26 -7.78
C GLY A 87 3.65 2.12 -8.78
N THR A 88 4.37 1.09 -8.35
CA THR A 88 4.77 -0.03 -9.21
C THR A 88 4.12 -1.32 -8.73
N TRP A 89 3.33 -1.94 -9.60
CA TRP A 89 2.74 -3.27 -9.39
C TRP A 89 3.65 -4.35 -9.97
N MET A 90 3.77 -5.47 -9.25
CA MET A 90 4.52 -6.65 -9.69
C MET A 90 3.74 -7.92 -9.41
N THR A 91 3.62 -8.79 -10.42
CA THR A 91 2.94 -10.08 -10.29
C THR A 91 3.49 -11.12 -11.27
N SER A 92 3.33 -12.39 -10.95
CA SER A 92 3.54 -13.50 -11.90
C SER A 92 2.28 -13.87 -12.68
N ASN A 93 1.11 -13.34 -12.29
CA ASN A 93 -0.17 -13.59 -12.94
C ASN A 93 -0.89 -12.25 -13.19
N PRO A 94 -0.78 -11.66 -14.40
CA PRO A 94 -1.36 -10.34 -14.70
C PRO A 94 -2.90 -10.34 -14.72
N GLU A 95 -3.53 -11.51 -14.84
CA GLU A 95 -4.99 -11.65 -14.80
C GLU A 95 -5.52 -11.90 -13.36
N GLY A 96 -4.61 -11.99 -12.39
CA GLY A 96 -4.94 -12.23 -10.98
C GLY A 96 -4.93 -10.95 -10.15
N GLU A 97 -5.48 -11.04 -8.94
CA GLU A 97 -5.52 -9.95 -7.96
C GLU A 97 -4.34 -10.02 -6.96
N GLU A 98 -3.56 -11.09 -7.01
CA GLU A 98 -2.39 -11.28 -6.16
C GLU A 98 -1.14 -10.62 -6.73
N GLY A 99 -0.36 -10.02 -5.84
CA GLY A 99 0.88 -9.39 -6.23
C GLY A 99 1.48 -8.52 -5.14
N VAL A 100 2.56 -7.86 -5.53
CA VAL A 100 3.27 -6.92 -4.66
C VAL A 100 3.29 -5.56 -5.33
N PHE A 101 2.82 -4.57 -4.59
CA PHE A 101 2.90 -3.17 -4.97
C PHE A 101 3.94 -2.46 -4.11
N VAL A 102 4.73 -1.60 -4.74
CA VAL A 102 5.70 -0.75 -4.03
C VAL A 102 5.57 0.70 -4.45
N VAL A 103 5.76 1.58 -3.48
CA VAL A 103 5.71 3.03 -3.70
C VAL A 103 6.69 3.74 -2.78
N SER A 104 7.38 4.73 -3.33
CA SER A 104 8.23 5.65 -2.58
C SER A 104 7.46 6.93 -2.31
N LEU A 105 7.33 7.30 -1.03
CA LEU A 105 6.72 8.56 -0.59
C LEU A 105 7.73 9.27 0.34
N SER A 106 7.32 10.38 0.95
CA SER A 106 8.13 10.97 2.02
C SER A 106 8.19 10.01 3.22
N GLU A 107 9.32 9.95 3.92
CA GLU A 107 9.50 9.08 5.11
C GLU A 107 8.37 9.27 6.13
N ARG A 108 7.96 10.52 6.36
CA ARG A 108 6.85 10.85 7.26
C ARG A 108 5.54 10.25 6.80
N THR A 109 5.23 10.34 5.51
CA THR A 109 4.00 9.79 4.92
C THR A 109 4.00 8.27 5.00
N GLU A 110 5.11 7.62 4.64
CA GLU A 110 5.25 6.17 4.72
C GLU A 110 5.10 5.67 6.15
N PHE A 111 5.73 6.36 7.11
CA PHE A 111 5.60 6.05 8.52
C PHE A 111 4.15 6.14 8.98
N PHE A 112 3.48 7.23 8.63
CA PHE A 112 2.14 7.52 9.08
C PHE A 112 1.10 6.54 8.52
N LEU A 113 1.16 6.24 7.21
CA LEU A 113 0.26 5.26 6.59
C LEU A 113 0.43 3.86 7.18
N CYS A 114 1.68 3.43 7.42
CA CYS A 114 1.95 2.15 8.05
C CYS A 114 1.38 2.08 9.48
N LYS A 115 1.44 3.19 10.23
CA LYS A 115 0.86 3.27 11.58
C LYS A 115 -0.66 3.24 11.58
N LEU A 116 -1.30 4.01 10.71
CA LEU A 116 -2.77 3.99 10.57
C LEU A 116 -3.27 2.60 10.21
N TRP A 117 -2.60 1.90 9.30
CA TRP A 117 -2.97 0.54 8.96
C TRP A 117 -2.83 -0.42 10.15
N GLN A 118 -1.71 -0.37 10.88
CA GLN A 118 -1.53 -1.19 12.09
C GLN A 118 -2.62 -0.94 13.14
N GLU A 119 -2.99 0.32 13.35
CA GLU A 119 -4.05 0.72 14.28
C GLU A 119 -5.43 0.26 13.79
N SER A 120 -5.70 0.36 12.48
CA SER A 120 -6.94 -0.13 11.85
C SER A 120 -7.18 -1.61 12.12
N GLN A 121 -6.13 -2.44 11.99
CA GLN A 121 -6.25 -3.88 12.23
C GLN A 121 -6.55 -4.20 13.70
N ALA A 122 -5.98 -3.43 14.64
CA ALA A 122 -6.25 -3.58 16.07
C ALA A 122 -7.67 -3.13 16.44
N TYR A 123 -8.18 -2.07 15.78
CA TYR A 123 -9.51 -1.53 16.04
C TYR A 123 -10.62 -2.49 15.62
N VAL A 124 -10.51 -3.07 14.42
CA VAL A 124 -11.45 -4.09 13.92
C VAL A 124 -11.46 -5.32 14.82
N SER A 125 -10.30 -5.71 15.37
CA SER A 125 -10.21 -6.85 16.28
C SER A 125 -10.89 -6.57 17.63
N ALA A 126 -10.94 -5.31 18.08
CA ALA A 126 -11.48 -4.94 19.39
C ALA A 126 -12.98 -4.66 19.40
N THR A 127 -13.59 -4.38 18.25
CA THR A 127 -15.05 -4.14 18.12
C THR A 127 -15.84 -5.40 17.74
N GLN A 128 -15.16 -6.52 17.48
CA GLN A 128 -15.77 -7.82 17.19
C GLN A 128 -15.95 -8.74 18.42
N ASP A 129 -15.51 -8.31 19.61
CA ASP A 129 -15.76 -8.95 20.92
C ASP A 129 -16.91 -8.26 21.70
#